data_AF-B9WMS3-F1
#
_entry.id   AF-B9WMS3-F1
#
_cell.length_a   1.000
_cell.length_b   1.000
_cell.length_c   1.000
_cell.angle_alpha   90.00
_cell.angle_beta   90.00
_cell.angle_gamma   90.00
#
_symmetry.space_group_name_H-M   'P 1'
#
loop_
_entity.id
_entity.type
_entity.pdbx_description
1 polymer ?
#
loop_
_entity_poly.entity_id
_entity_poly.type
_entity_poly.pdbx_seq_one_letter_code
_entity_poly.pdbx_strand_id
1 'polypeptide(L)'
;MTMSFNRVETFLLHRIFVDLNKDLFEENTQEPLVSTLKTGSKYIPYEYIVQSPTSILKNQISVYNAISEKIQQLPITENNFELIIYGLEFEYLHLKSKTIEKKDVVEIIGYVIDTSDTRFDITNLVEAIQLIIDPKLRVVVDDFASFTRTFPNLTRTSLNHALAITYAFGIFFYPVVHNALNCAKNVKLMREFMRYYYLRYLQNPNDEFIDITQEAYNFCKENFPNDTERKTNEVIDEMTLSVLTSTLGLLDSLETSKSEYKRRRIGYQYTRGSL
;
A
#
# COMPACT_ATOMS: atom_id res chain seq x y z
N MET A 1 8.82 -14.56 -22.19
CA MET A 1 8.71 -13.63 -23.34
C MET A 1 9.28 -12.31 -22.84
N THR A 2 10.48 -11.94 -23.30
CA THR A 2 11.18 -10.74 -22.84
C THR A 2 10.52 -9.53 -23.50
N MET A 3 9.85 -8.67 -22.74
CA MET A 3 9.28 -7.43 -23.25
C MET A 3 10.39 -6.60 -23.90
N SER A 4 10.10 -5.91 -25.01
CA SER A 4 11.07 -4.93 -25.50
C SER A 4 11.10 -3.75 -24.52
N PHE A 5 12.27 -3.53 -23.92
CA PHE A 5 12.54 -2.41 -23.00
C PHE A 5 12.02 -1.07 -23.55
N ASN A 6 12.01 -0.91 -24.88
CA ASN A 6 11.44 0.23 -25.60
C ASN A 6 9.99 0.57 -25.20
N ARG A 7 9.12 -0.42 -24.91
CA ARG A 7 7.73 -0.12 -24.51
C ARG A 7 7.67 0.53 -23.14
N VAL A 8 8.46 0.03 -22.18
CA VAL A 8 8.56 0.58 -20.82
C VAL A 8 9.15 1.99 -20.87
N GLU A 9 10.23 2.17 -21.61
CA GLU A 9 10.87 3.48 -21.78
C GLU A 9 9.93 4.50 -22.44
N THR A 10 9.23 4.10 -23.51
CA THR A 10 8.27 4.99 -24.20
C THR A 10 7.15 5.42 -23.26
N PHE A 11 6.60 4.48 -22.49
CA PHE A 11 5.57 4.79 -21.50
C PHE A 11 6.10 5.73 -20.41
N LEU A 12 7.28 5.44 -19.85
CA LEU A 12 7.88 6.26 -18.80
C LEU A 12 8.22 7.68 -19.29
N LEU A 13 8.74 7.80 -20.51
CA LEU A 13 8.99 9.09 -21.16
C LEU A 13 7.70 9.91 -21.29
N HIS A 14 6.65 9.31 -21.86
CA HIS A 14 5.37 9.99 -22.01
C HIS A 14 4.80 10.39 -20.64
N ARG A 15 4.87 9.49 -19.66
CA ARG A 15 4.35 9.71 -18.31
C ARG A 15 5.01 10.91 -17.63
N ILE A 16 6.35 10.98 -17.61
CA ILE A 16 7.09 12.02 -16.91
C ILE A 16 7.07 13.37 -17.63
N PHE A 17 7.14 13.38 -18.97
CA PHE A 17 7.32 14.60 -19.75
C PHE A 17 6.02 15.19 -20.31
N VAL A 18 4.96 14.38 -20.43
CA VAL A 18 3.68 14.77 -21.05
C VAL A 18 2.51 14.68 -20.08
N ASP A 19 2.30 13.54 -19.45
CA ASP A 19 1.05 13.28 -18.70
C ASP A 19 1.02 13.94 -17.32
N LEU A 20 2.16 14.01 -16.63
CA LEU A 20 2.24 14.57 -15.28
C LEU A 20 2.21 16.10 -15.26
N ASN A 21 1.52 16.66 -14.26
CA ASN A 21 1.55 18.09 -14.01
C ASN A 21 3.00 18.53 -13.70
N LYS A 22 3.47 19.55 -14.43
CA LYS A 22 4.82 20.10 -14.32
C LYS A 22 5.08 20.72 -12.95
N ASP A 23 4.04 21.17 -12.25
CA ASP A 23 4.15 21.77 -10.92
C ASP A 23 4.69 20.76 -9.87
N LEU A 24 4.49 19.45 -10.11
CA LEU A 24 5.05 18.39 -9.25
C LEU A 24 6.59 18.43 -9.19
N PHE A 25 7.22 19.10 -10.15
CA PHE A 25 8.66 19.21 -10.30
C PHE A 25 9.20 20.59 -9.90
N GLU A 26 8.37 21.51 -9.39
CA GLU A 26 8.78 22.87 -9.01
C GLU A 26 9.55 22.92 -7.67
N GLU A 27 9.20 22.06 -6.71
CA GLU A 27 9.85 22.00 -5.39
C GLU A 27 10.49 20.64 -5.12
N ASN A 28 11.82 20.61 -4.99
CA ASN A 28 12.65 19.48 -4.55
C ASN A 28 12.68 18.23 -5.43
N THR A 29 13.88 17.94 -5.93
CA THR A 29 14.40 16.56 -5.92
C THR A 29 15.69 16.59 -5.11
N GLN A 30 15.82 15.69 -4.14
CA GLN A 30 17.06 15.50 -3.40
C GLN A 30 18.24 15.48 -4.38
N GLU A 31 19.20 16.38 -4.15
CA GLU A 31 20.41 16.54 -4.95
C GLU A 31 21.24 15.23 -5.06
N PRO A 32 22.02 15.06 -6.15
CA PRO A 32 22.84 16.11 -6.72
C PRO A 32 22.20 16.81 -7.91
N LEU A 33 22.36 18.13 -7.91
CA LEU A 33 22.37 18.95 -9.11
C LEU A 33 23.13 18.18 -10.20
N VAL A 34 22.42 17.81 -11.27
CA VAL A 34 23.06 17.40 -12.51
C VAL A 34 24.05 18.51 -12.85
N SER A 35 25.34 18.23 -12.69
CA SER A 35 26.37 19.21 -13.00
C SER A 35 26.18 19.65 -14.43
N THR A 36 26.34 20.94 -14.68
CA THR A 36 26.16 21.64 -15.96
C THR A 36 26.92 21.03 -17.16
N LEU A 37 27.67 19.95 -16.94
CA LEU A 37 28.49 19.23 -17.91
C LEU A 37 27.94 17.83 -18.29
N LYS A 38 26.79 17.39 -17.77
CA LYS A 38 26.19 16.07 -18.09
C LYS A 38 24.72 16.13 -18.52
N THR A 39 24.36 17.07 -19.39
CA THR A 39 23.10 16.99 -20.16
C THR A 39 23.13 15.92 -21.26
N GLY A 40 24.18 15.10 -21.33
CA GLY A 40 24.16 13.82 -22.04
C GLY A 40 23.57 12.72 -21.17
N SER A 41 22.25 12.69 -21.01
CA SER A 41 21.59 11.44 -20.61
C SER A 41 21.77 10.43 -21.75
N LYS A 42 22.24 9.22 -21.45
CA LYS A 42 22.34 8.14 -22.43
C LYS A 42 20.98 7.71 -23.02
N TYR A 43 19.86 8.15 -22.43
CA TYR A 43 18.53 7.55 -22.63
C TYR A 43 17.41 8.57 -22.87
N ILE A 44 17.70 9.88 -22.97
CA ILE A 44 16.67 10.89 -23.26
C ILE A 44 16.71 11.26 -24.75
N PRO A 45 15.58 11.18 -25.47
CA PRO A 45 15.52 11.61 -26.87
C PRO A 45 15.95 13.06 -27.04
N TYR A 46 16.70 13.35 -28.12
CA TYR A 46 17.32 14.66 -28.37
C TYR A 46 16.31 15.82 -28.41
N GLU A 47 15.06 15.53 -28.78
CA GLU A 47 13.94 16.48 -28.83
C GLU A 47 13.59 17.12 -27.47
N TYR A 48 13.99 16.50 -26.35
CA TYR A 48 13.80 17.04 -25.00
C TYR A 48 15.01 17.82 -24.47
N ILE A 49 16.11 17.91 -25.24
CA ILE A 49 17.35 18.60 -24.84
C ILE A 49 17.27 20.07 -25.29
N VAL A 50 16.82 20.95 -24.39
CA VAL A 50 16.73 22.40 -24.64
C VAL A 50 18.02 23.11 -24.17
N GLN A 51 18.51 24.10 -24.93
CA GLN A 51 19.60 24.97 -24.46
C GLN A 51 19.12 25.81 -23.27
N SER A 52 19.78 25.65 -22.11
CA SER A 52 19.41 26.19 -20.78
C SER A 52 18.13 25.56 -20.18
N PRO A 53 18.19 24.30 -19.72
CA PRO A 53 17.03 23.61 -19.15
C PRO A 53 16.54 24.31 -17.88
N THR A 54 15.21 24.48 -17.77
CA THR A 54 14.53 24.96 -16.56
C THR A 54 14.77 23.99 -15.39
N SER A 55 14.58 24.45 -14.15
CA SER A 55 14.63 23.59 -12.95
C SER A 55 13.67 22.40 -13.07
N ILE A 56 12.45 22.66 -13.55
CA ILE A 56 11.43 21.64 -13.84
C ILE A 56 11.97 20.55 -14.76
N LEU A 57 12.57 20.93 -15.90
CA LEU A 57 13.09 19.96 -16.87
C LEU A 57 14.24 19.14 -16.27
N LYS A 58 15.12 19.75 -15.47
CA LYS A 58 16.17 19.00 -14.76
C LYS A 58 15.61 17.97 -13.79
N ASN A 59 14.55 18.33 -13.06
CA ASN A 59 13.90 17.44 -12.09
C ASN A 59 13.14 16.31 -12.80
N GLN A 60 12.45 16.58 -13.91
CA GLN A 60 11.84 15.54 -14.76
C GLN A 60 12.88 14.52 -15.23
N ILE A 61 14.04 15.00 -15.71
CA ILE A 61 15.15 14.14 -16.12
C ILE A 61 15.68 13.31 -14.95
N SER A 62 15.81 13.91 -13.77
CA SER A 62 16.28 13.21 -12.56
C SER A 62 15.34 12.07 -12.18
N VAL A 63 14.03 12.34 -12.13
CA VAL A 63 13.00 11.33 -11.79
C VAL A 63 12.95 10.23 -12.86
N TYR A 64 12.98 10.59 -14.14
CA TYR A 64 13.03 9.63 -15.24
C TYR A 64 14.20 8.66 -15.10
N ASN A 65 15.42 9.19 -14.88
CA ASN A 65 16.62 8.36 -14.75
C ASN A 65 16.54 7.44 -13.51
N ALA A 66 16.06 7.96 -12.37
CA ALA A 66 15.93 7.18 -11.15
C ALA A 66 14.94 6.01 -11.30
N ILE A 67 13.77 6.27 -11.88
CA ILE A 67 12.77 5.23 -12.15
C ILE A 67 13.30 4.23 -13.18
N SER A 68 13.94 4.68 -14.26
CA SER A 68 14.51 3.81 -15.29
C SER A 68 15.58 2.87 -14.73
N GLU A 69 16.49 3.38 -13.90
CA GLU A 69 17.52 2.55 -13.25
C GLU A 69 16.90 1.51 -12.30
N LYS A 70 15.88 1.90 -11.52
CA LYS A 70 15.17 0.99 -10.62
C LYS A 70 14.45 -0.13 -11.38
N ILE A 71 13.78 0.21 -12.47
CA ILE A 71 13.02 -0.71 -13.33
C ILE A 71 13.92 -1.80 -13.92
N GLN A 72 15.16 -1.48 -14.30
CA GLN A 72 16.11 -2.46 -14.82
C GLN A 72 16.46 -3.58 -13.83
N GLN A 73 16.23 -3.35 -12.52
CA GLN A 73 16.52 -4.32 -11.46
C GLN A 73 15.30 -5.17 -11.07
N LEU A 74 14.12 -4.88 -11.62
CA LEU A 74 12.87 -5.51 -11.24
C LEU A 74 12.39 -6.53 -12.29
N PRO A 75 11.69 -7.60 -11.86
CA PRO A 75 11.09 -8.59 -12.77
C PRO A 75 9.81 -8.03 -13.41
N ILE A 76 9.98 -7.15 -14.39
CA ILE A 76 8.88 -6.46 -15.04
C ILE A 76 8.26 -7.32 -16.15
N THR A 77 6.94 -7.24 -16.26
CA THR A 77 6.11 -7.95 -17.24
C THR A 77 5.11 -6.99 -17.88
N GLU A 78 4.47 -7.43 -18.97
CA GLU A 78 3.40 -6.65 -19.63
C GLU A 78 2.21 -6.34 -18.74
N ASN A 79 2.02 -7.12 -17.66
CA ASN A 79 0.86 -7.01 -16.78
C ASN A 79 1.13 -6.16 -15.53
N ASN A 80 2.38 -5.81 -15.22
CA ASN A 80 2.74 -5.11 -13.98
C ASN A 80 3.54 -3.82 -14.17
N PHE A 81 4.10 -3.56 -15.35
CA PHE A 81 5.03 -2.44 -15.53
C PHE A 81 4.41 -1.08 -15.24
N GLU A 82 3.16 -0.84 -15.68
CA GLU A 82 2.46 0.43 -15.42
C GLU A 82 2.23 0.63 -13.90
N LEU A 83 1.81 -0.43 -13.19
CA LEU A 83 1.57 -0.39 -11.75
C LEU A 83 2.86 -0.11 -10.97
N ILE A 84 3.97 -0.73 -11.39
CA ILE A 84 5.31 -0.47 -10.83
C ILE A 84 5.71 0.98 -11.07
N ILE A 85 5.52 1.51 -12.29
CA ILE A 85 5.84 2.90 -12.62
C ILE A 85 5.02 3.87 -11.78
N TYR A 86 3.71 3.68 -11.66
CA TYR A 86 2.86 4.54 -10.83
C TYR A 86 3.27 4.51 -9.36
N GLY A 87 3.69 3.35 -8.85
CA GLY A 87 4.18 3.24 -7.47
C GLY A 87 5.51 3.95 -7.24
N LEU A 88 6.47 3.82 -8.17
CA LEU A 88 7.76 4.52 -8.10
C LEU A 88 7.59 6.02 -8.31
N GLU A 89 6.71 6.42 -9.23
CA GLU A 89 6.31 7.81 -9.44
C GLU A 89 5.83 8.44 -8.13
N PHE A 90 4.99 7.74 -7.38
CA PHE A 90 4.56 8.19 -6.07
C PHE A 90 5.72 8.40 -5.10
N GLU A 91 6.61 7.41 -5.01
CA GLU A 91 7.78 7.45 -4.13
C GLU A 91 8.69 8.65 -4.45
N TYR A 92 9.01 8.87 -5.73
CA TYR A 92 9.95 9.91 -6.15
C TYR A 92 9.36 11.33 -6.16
N LEU A 93 8.05 11.48 -6.44
CA LEU A 93 7.41 12.80 -6.56
C LEU A 93 6.76 13.28 -5.26
N HIS A 94 6.16 12.37 -4.50
CA HIS A 94 5.30 12.75 -3.38
C HIS A 94 5.93 12.50 -2.01
N LEU A 95 6.61 11.37 -1.82
CA LEU A 95 7.14 11.04 -0.49
C LEU A 95 8.34 11.90 -0.11
N LYS A 96 9.24 12.23 -1.06
CA LYS A 96 10.45 13.07 -0.88
C LYS A 96 11.35 12.67 0.31
N SER A 97 11.03 11.56 0.99
CA SER A 97 11.56 11.03 2.25
C SER A 97 12.55 9.91 1.97
N LYS A 98 13.51 9.72 2.88
CA LYS A 98 14.47 8.59 2.79
C LYS A 98 13.91 7.27 3.34
N THR A 99 12.76 7.28 4.01
CA THR A 99 12.21 6.07 4.63
C THR A 99 10.70 6.03 4.45
N ILE A 100 10.24 4.95 3.83
CA ILE A 100 8.82 4.65 3.63
C ILE A 100 8.25 4.09 4.94
N GLU A 101 7.13 4.63 5.39
CA GLU A 101 6.34 4.14 6.52
C GLU A 101 5.10 3.36 6.06
N LYS A 102 4.38 2.73 7.00
CA LYS A 102 3.16 1.97 6.68
C LYS A 102 2.09 2.80 5.99
N LYS A 103 1.89 4.05 6.44
CA LYS A 103 0.91 4.98 5.85
C LYS A 103 1.23 5.24 4.38
N ASP A 104 2.51 5.38 4.06
CA ASP A 104 3.01 5.69 2.72
C ASP A 104 2.73 4.53 1.76
N VAL A 105 2.81 3.28 2.24
CA VAL A 105 2.42 2.11 1.43
C VAL A 105 0.93 2.14 1.08
N VAL A 106 0.06 2.54 2.01
CA VAL A 106 -1.38 2.67 1.71
C VAL A 106 -1.62 3.82 0.71
N GLU A 107 -0.87 4.91 0.83
CA GLU A 107 -0.93 6.03 -0.11
C GLU A 107 -0.41 5.65 -1.51
N ILE A 108 0.68 4.87 -1.60
CA ILE A 108 1.18 4.29 -2.85
C ILE A 108 0.09 3.43 -3.51
N ILE A 109 -0.51 2.49 -2.76
CA ILE A 109 -1.58 1.62 -3.31
C ILE A 109 -2.75 2.49 -3.80
N GLY A 110 -3.16 3.49 -3.01
CA GLY A 110 -4.22 4.42 -3.39
C GLY A 110 -3.90 5.19 -4.66
N TYR A 111 -2.68 5.70 -4.78
CA TYR A 111 -2.21 6.41 -5.97
C TYR A 111 -2.22 5.54 -7.22
N VAL A 112 -1.75 4.30 -7.12
CA VAL A 112 -1.76 3.35 -8.24
C VAL A 112 -3.20 3.02 -8.67
N ILE A 113 -4.09 2.78 -7.70
CA ILE A 113 -5.52 2.56 -7.96
C ILE A 113 -6.14 3.78 -8.64
N ASP A 114 -5.75 4.98 -8.20
CA ASP A 114 -6.37 6.19 -8.71
C ASP A 114 -5.89 6.59 -10.10
N THR A 115 -4.62 6.32 -10.38
CA THR A 115 -3.95 6.64 -11.65
C THR A 115 -4.25 5.60 -12.73
N SER A 116 -4.54 4.37 -12.33
CA SER A 116 -4.84 3.30 -13.29
C SER A 116 -6.24 3.43 -13.88
N ASP A 117 -6.33 3.57 -15.20
CA ASP A 117 -7.59 3.57 -15.94
C ASP A 117 -8.16 2.16 -16.17
N THR A 118 -7.38 1.12 -15.91
CA THR A 118 -7.75 -0.26 -16.20
C THR A 118 -8.38 -0.97 -15.01
N ARG A 119 -9.22 -1.98 -15.29
CA ARG A 119 -9.58 -2.96 -14.26
C ARG A 119 -8.34 -3.80 -13.96
N PHE A 120 -7.67 -3.52 -12.85
CA PHE A 120 -6.52 -4.29 -12.40
C PHE A 120 -6.96 -5.47 -11.55
N ASP A 121 -6.27 -6.59 -11.75
CA ASP A 121 -6.30 -7.72 -10.83
C ASP A 121 -5.58 -7.34 -9.54
N ILE A 122 -6.21 -7.60 -8.39
CA ILE A 122 -5.61 -7.36 -7.08
C ILE A 122 -4.31 -8.14 -6.93
N THR A 123 -4.22 -9.33 -7.51
CA THR A 123 -2.99 -10.13 -7.48
C THR A 123 -1.84 -9.37 -8.14
N ASN A 124 -2.04 -8.85 -9.35
CA ASN A 124 -1.04 -8.07 -10.06
C ASN A 124 -0.66 -6.77 -9.32
N LEU A 125 -1.64 -6.08 -8.72
CA LEU A 125 -1.39 -4.89 -7.91
C LEU A 125 -0.53 -5.23 -6.69
N VAL A 126 -0.89 -6.27 -5.94
CA VAL A 126 -0.16 -6.73 -4.75
C VAL A 126 1.27 -7.08 -5.12
N GLU A 127 1.47 -7.89 -6.16
CA GLU A 127 2.79 -8.28 -6.63
C GLU A 127 3.62 -7.07 -7.06
N ALA A 128 3.03 -6.15 -7.84
CA ALA A 128 3.70 -4.93 -8.30
C ALA A 128 4.17 -4.05 -7.12
N ILE A 129 3.29 -3.80 -6.14
CA ILE A 129 3.65 -2.97 -4.98
C ILE A 129 4.70 -3.68 -4.10
N GLN A 130 4.60 -5.00 -3.89
CA GLN A 130 5.56 -5.76 -3.09
C GLN A 130 6.98 -5.82 -3.70
N LEU A 131 7.13 -5.54 -4.99
CA LEU A 131 8.42 -5.43 -5.67
C LEU A 131 9.15 -4.11 -5.38
N ILE A 132 8.42 -3.03 -5.09
CA ILE A 132 9.01 -1.69 -4.93
C ILE A 132 9.16 -1.27 -3.47
N ILE A 133 8.39 -1.84 -2.54
CA ILE A 133 8.47 -1.50 -1.11
C ILE A 133 9.48 -2.37 -0.33
N ASP A 134 9.92 -1.89 0.84
CA ASP A 134 10.71 -2.68 1.79
C ASP A 134 9.94 -3.96 2.20
N PRO A 135 10.60 -5.15 2.20
CA PRO A 135 10.01 -6.40 2.67
C PRO A 135 9.30 -6.33 4.02
N LYS A 136 9.78 -5.51 4.96
CA LYS A 136 9.18 -5.30 6.29
C LYS A 136 7.78 -4.68 6.23
N LEU A 137 7.45 -3.98 5.14
CA LEU A 137 6.17 -3.31 4.94
C LEU A 137 5.18 -4.13 4.12
N ARG A 138 5.57 -5.31 3.59
CA ARG A 138 4.68 -6.19 2.81
C ARG A 138 3.41 -6.59 3.54
N VAL A 139 3.45 -6.63 4.87
CA VAL A 139 2.28 -6.90 5.71
C VAL A 139 1.12 -5.93 5.42
N VAL A 140 1.41 -4.67 5.10
CA VAL A 140 0.39 -3.66 4.77
C VAL A 140 -0.31 -4.00 3.45
N VAL A 141 0.46 -4.48 2.46
CA VAL A 141 -0.08 -4.91 1.16
C VAL A 141 -0.92 -6.18 1.34
N ASP A 142 -0.46 -7.12 2.17
CA ASP A 142 -1.22 -8.33 2.50
C ASP A 142 -2.52 -8.01 3.23
N ASP A 143 -2.50 -7.01 4.14
CA ASP A 143 -3.69 -6.53 4.84
C ASP A 143 -4.70 -5.94 3.84
N PHE A 144 -4.25 -5.08 2.93
CA PHE A 144 -5.07 -4.56 1.84
C PHE A 144 -5.68 -5.67 0.98
N ALA A 145 -4.88 -6.64 0.53
CA ALA A 145 -5.33 -7.77 -0.25
C ALA A 145 -6.35 -8.65 0.51
N SER A 146 -6.22 -8.74 1.83
CA SER A 146 -7.17 -9.46 2.67
C SER A 146 -8.49 -8.70 2.79
N PHE A 147 -8.45 -7.38 2.96
CA PHE A 147 -9.65 -6.56 3.12
C PHE A 147 -10.44 -6.41 1.82
N THR A 148 -9.79 -6.45 0.66
CA THR A 148 -10.50 -6.45 -0.64
C THR A 148 -11.43 -7.66 -0.80
N ARG A 149 -11.08 -8.82 -0.23
CA ARG A 149 -11.89 -10.06 -0.28
C ARG A 149 -13.24 -9.95 0.45
N THR A 150 -13.41 -8.94 1.31
CA THR A 150 -14.68 -8.70 2.00
C THR A 150 -15.75 -8.14 1.06
N PHE A 151 -15.34 -7.61 -0.10
CA PHE A 151 -16.25 -7.01 -1.06
C PHE A 151 -16.54 -8.01 -2.19
N PRO A 152 -17.82 -8.38 -2.42
CA PRO A 152 -18.18 -9.34 -3.45
C PRO A 152 -17.91 -8.82 -4.87
N ASN A 153 -17.93 -7.48 -5.05
CA ASN A 153 -17.62 -6.82 -6.32
C ASN A 153 -16.56 -5.76 -6.10
N LEU A 154 -15.42 -5.88 -6.80
CA LEU A 154 -14.34 -4.90 -6.76
C LEU A 154 -14.66 -3.73 -7.69
N THR A 155 -15.19 -2.67 -7.09
CA THR A 155 -15.40 -1.35 -7.67
C THR A 155 -14.40 -0.36 -7.08
N ARG A 156 -14.26 0.82 -7.68
CA ARG A 156 -13.42 1.89 -7.11
C ARG A 156 -13.86 2.26 -5.69
N THR A 157 -15.17 2.31 -5.44
CA THR A 157 -15.73 2.54 -4.10
C THR A 157 -15.31 1.47 -3.09
N SER A 158 -15.40 0.19 -3.44
CA SER A 158 -14.97 -0.89 -2.53
C SER A 158 -13.45 -0.89 -2.32
N LEU A 159 -12.67 -0.51 -3.33
CA LEU A 159 -11.22 -0.35 -3.18
C LEU A 159 -10.86 0.80 -2.24
N ASN A 160 -11.56 1.93 -2.36
CA ASN A 160 -11.42 3.06 -1.44
C ASN A 160 -11.82 2.67 -0.01
N HIS A 161 -12.85 1.84 0.15
CA HIS A 161 -13.18 1.27 1.45
C HIS A 161 -12.08 0.34 1.96
N ALA A 162 -11.52 -0.53 1.12
CA ALA A 162 -10.42 -1.40 1.51
C ALA A 162 -9.17 -0.59 1.93
N LEU A 163 -8.79 0.45 1.18
CA LEU A 163 -7.73 1.38 1.56
C LEU A 163 -7.98 2.05 2.91
N ALA A 164 -9.21 2.52 3.14
CA ALA A 164 -9.58 3.13 4.42
C ALA A 164 -9.49 2.12 5.59
N ILE A 165 -9.91 0.87 5.38
CA ILE A 165 -9.78 -0.21 6.36
C ILE A 165 -8.30 -0.50 6.61
N THR A 166 -7.47 -0.66 5.58
CA THR A 166 -6.03 -0.90 5.69
C THR A 166 -5.33 0.21 6.44
N TYR A 167 -5.64 1.48 6.13
CA TYR A 167 -5.06 2.63 6.82
C TYR A 167 -5.42 2.60 8.31
N ALA A 168 -6.71 2.49 8.62
CA ALA A 168 -7.19 2.48 10.00
C ALA A 168 -6.56 1.31 10.79
N PHE A 169 -6.60 0.11 10.22
CA PHE A 169 -6.00 -1.08 10.79
C PHE A 169 -4.49 -0.90 11.01
N GLY A 170 -3.74 -0.50 9.98
CA GLY A 170 -2.29 -0.42 10.02
C GLY A 170 -1.73 0.65 10.97
N ILE A 171 -2.46 1.75 11.16
CA ILE A 171 -2.01 2.90 11.95
C ILE A 171 -2.53 2.85 13.39
N PHE A 172 -3.79 2.46 13.59
CA PHE A 172 -4.44 2.57 14.91
C PHE A 172 -4.58 1.22 15.61
N PHE A 173 -4.81 0.14 14.87
CA PHE A 173 -5.03 -1.19 15.46
C PHE A 173 -3.75 -2.03 15.55
N TYR A 174 -2.96 -2.05 14.47
CA TYR A 174 -1.76 -2.87 14.37
C TYR A 174 -0.76 -2.63 15.50
N PRO A 175 -0.48 -1.40 15.99
CA PRO A 175 0.47 -1.20 17.09
C PRO A 175 0.13 -1.99 18.36
N VAL A 176 -1.16 -2.16 18.67
CA VAL A 176 -1.62 -2.90 19.85
C VAL A 176 -1.48 -4.40 19.65
N VAL A 177 -1.86 -4.91 18.47
CA VAL A 177 -1.77 -6.35 18.18
C VAL A 177 -0.39 -6.80 17.71
N HIS A 178 0.53 -5.87 17.42
CA HIS A 178 1.85 -6.20 16.88
C HIS A 178 2.66 -7.05 17.86
N ASN A 179 2.64 -6.70 19.15
CA ASN A 179 3.32 -7.48 20.18
C ASN A 179 2.74 -8.90 20.24
N ALA A 180 1.43 -9.03 20.08
CA ALA A 180 0.80 -10.34 20.05
C ALA A 180 1.20 -11.18 18.86
N LEU A 181 1.26 -10.57 17.68
CA LEU A 181 1.76 -11.22 16.48
C LEU A 181 3.24 -11.59 16.57
N ASN A 182 4.06 -10.87 17.35
CA ASN A 182 5.46 -11.21 17.54
C ASN A 182 5.69 -12.36 18.54
N CYS A 183 4.78 -12.56 19.50
CA CYS A 183 4.83 -13.65 20.47
C CYS A 183 4.10 -14.92 20.00
N ALA A 184 3.27 -14.80 18.97
CA ALA A 184 2.52 -15.90 18.36
C ALA A 184 3.45 -16.98 17.78
N LYS A 185 3.17 -18.25 18.08
CA LYS A 185 3.86 -19.38 17.44
C LYS A 185 3.39 -19.53 15.99
N ASN A 186 2.10 -19.30 15.74
CA ASN A 186 1.49 -19.31 14.44
C ASN A 186 1.05 -17.89 14.04
N VAL A 187 2.03 -17.04 13.75
CA VAL A 187 1.84 -15.63 13.33
C VAL A 187 0.86 -15.49 12.17
N LYS A 188 0.83 -16.45 11.23
CA LYS A 188 -0.07 -16.41 10.08
C LYS A 188 -1.53 -16.56 10.53
N LEU A 189 -1.83 -17.59 11.33
CA LEU A 189 -3.17 -17.84 11.86
C LEU A 189 -3.65 -16.64 12.68
N MET A 190 -2.80 -16.12 13.57
CA MET A 190 -3.15 -14.97 14.40
C MET A 190 -3.38 -13.71 13.59
N ARG A 191 -2.62 -13.48 12.52
CA ARG A 191 -2.83 -12.34 11.64
C ARG A 191 -4.15 -12.43 10.89
N GLU A 192 -4.49 -13.61 10.37
CA GLU A 192 -5.78 -13.86 9.73
C GLU A 192 -6.94 -13.67 10.70
N PHE A 193 -6.81 -14.17 11.93
CA PHE A 193 -7.80 -13.97 12.98
C PHE A 193 -7.96 -12.49 13.37
N MET A 194 -6.87 -11.75 13.57
CA MET A 194 -6.95 -10.32 13.92
C MET A 194 -7.61 -9.47 12.83
N ARG A 195 -7.38 -9.81 11.56
CA ARG A 195 -8.08 -9.18 10.42
C ARG A 195 -9.57 -9.52 10.45
N TYR A 196 -9.93 -10.79 10.68
CA TYR A 196 -11.31 -11.24 10.81
C TYR A 196 -12.03 -10.47 11.94
N TYR A 197 -11.46 -10.50 13.14
CA TYR A 197 -12.04 -9.85 14.32
C TYR A 197 -12.22 -8.34 14.10
N TYR A 198 -11.22 -7.66 13.52
CA TYR A 198 -11.32 -6.24 13.20
C TYR A 198 -12.45 -5.94 12.20
N LEU A 199 -12.61 -6.74 11.15
CA LEU A 199 -13.69 -6.58 10.17
C LEU A 199 -15.06 -6.78 10.80
N ARG A 200 -15.23 -7.79 11.64
CA ARG A 200 -16.46 -8.05 12.39
C ARG A 200 -16.83 -6.86 13.26
N TYR A 201 -15.83 -6.26 13.90
CA TYR A 201 -15.99 -5.05 14.69
C TYR A 201 -16.41 -3.81 13.87
N LEU A 202 -15.82 -3.60 12.69
CA LEU A 202 -16.24 -2.52 11.79
C LEU A 202 -17.65 -2.70 11.24
N GLN A 203 -18.08 -3.95 11.02
CA GLN A 203 -19.37 -4.30 10.46
C GLN A 203 -20.50 -4.32 11.49
N ASN A 204 -20.19 -4.29 12.78
CA ASN A 204 -21.18 -4.27 13.85
C ASN A 204 -21.98 -2.95 13.83
N PRO A 205 -23.27 -2.99 13.47
CA PRO A 205 -24.08 -1.80 13.28
C PRO A 205 -24.58 -1.18 14.59
N ASN A 206 -24.62 -1.96 15.67
CA ASN A 206 -25.26 -1.59 16.94
C ASN A 206 -24.24 -1.25 18.04
N ASP A 207 -22.94 -1.22 17.71
CA ASP A 207 -21.85 -1.06 18.68
C ASP A 207 -21.95 -2.06 19.86
N GLU A 208 -22.51 -3.25 19.59
CA GLU A 208 -22.63 -4.33 20.56
C GLU A 208 -21.26 -4.87 20.99
N PHE A 209 -21.15 -5.36 22.21
CA PHE A 209 -19.93 -6.01 22.67
C PHE A 209 -19.63 -7.24 21.82
N ILE A 210 -18.42 -7.31 21.26
CA ILE A 210 -17.95 -8.46 20.48
C ILE A 210 -16.96 -9.25 21.33
N ASP A 211 -17.36 -10.45 21.75
CA ASP A 211 -16.47 -11.34 22.48
C ASP A 211 -15.43 -11.95 21.54
N ILE A 212 -14.16 -11.59 21.77
CA ILE A 212 -13.03 -12.08 20.97
C ILE A 212 -12.87 -13.60 21.05
N THR A 213 -13.24 -14.24 22.17
CA THR A 213 -13.19 -15.70 22.32
C THR A 213 -14.25 -16.37 21.46
N GLN A 214 -15.45 -15.82 21.43
CA GLN A 214 -16.54 -16.31 20.57
C GLN A 214 -16.21 -16.11 19.09
N GLU A 215 -15.62 -14.97 18.73
CA GLU A 215 -15.19 -14.73 17.34
C GLU A 215 -14.01 -15.61 16.94
N ALA A 216 -13.13 -16.01 17.86
CA ALA A 216 -12.10 -17.02 17.59
C ALA A 216 -12.72 -18.36 17.18
N TYR A 217 -13.75 -18.81 17.91
CA TYR A 217 -14.50 -20.00 17.54
C TYR A 217 -15.19 -19.84 16.18
N ASN A 218 -15.86 -18.71 15.94
CA ASN A 218 -16.55 -18.45 14.66
C ASN A 218 -15.57 -18.45 13.48
N PHE A 219 -14.45 -17.76 13.61
CA PHE A 219 -13.36 -17.76 12.64
C PHE A 219 -12.86 -19.17 12.34
N CYS A 220 -12.59 -19.97 13.39
CA CYS A 220 -12.08 -21.32 13.21
C CYS A 220 -13.11 -22.27 12.61
N LYS A 221 -14.39 -22.10 12.94
CA LYS A 221 -15.48 -22.89 12.37
C LYS A 221 -15.64 -22.64 10.87
N GLU A 222 -15.50 -21.38 10.44
CA GLU A 222 -15.59 -20.99 9.03
C GLU A 222 -14.39 -21.46 8.21
N ASN A 223 -13.17 -21.36 8.76
CA ASN A 223 -11.93 -21.58 8.00
C ASN A 223 -11.32 -22.97 8.19
N PHE A 224 -11.64 -23.65 9.29
CA PHE A 224 -11.09 -24.96 9.67
C PHE A 224 -12.19 -25.89 10.19
N PRO A 225 -13.25 -26.17 9.41
CA PRO A 225 -14.44 -26.89 9.90
C PRO A 225 -14.10 -28.26 10.51
N ASN A 226 -13.09 -28.96 9.98
CA ASN A 226 -12.65 -30.27 10.45
C ASN A 226 -11.73 -30.24 11.69
N ASP A 227 -11.28 -29.05 12.10
CA ASP A 227 -10.26 -28.83 13.14
C ASP A 227 -10.65 -27.70 14.12
N THR A 228 -11.94 -27.33 14.13
CA THR A 228 -12.45 -26.11 14.79
C THR A 228 -11.98 -25.98 16.23
N GLU A 229 -12.17 -27.01 17.05
CA GLU A 229 -11.83 -26.98 18.49
C GLU A 229 -10.33 -26.80 18.72
N ARG A 230 -9.52 -27.60 18.02
CA ARG A 230 -8.05 -27.53 18.09
C ARG A 230 -7.54 -26.15 17.68
N LYS A 231 -8.05 -25.60 16.58
CA LYS A 231 -7.65 -24.29 16.06
C LYS A 231 -8.12 -23.14 16.95
N THR A 232 -9.31 -23.26 17.54
CA THR A 232 -9.83 -22.28 18.50
C THR A 232 -8.92 -22.21 19.73
N ASN A 233 -8.54 -23.37 20.29
CA ASN A 233 -7.63 -23.42 21.43
C ASN A 233 -6.26 -22.82 21.08
N GLU A 234 -5.73 -23.10 19.88
CA GLU A 234 -4.47 -22.51 19.40
C GLU A 234 -4.55 -20.96 19.36
N VAL A 235 -5.64 -20.40 18.84
CA VAL A 235 -5.86 -18.93 18.81
C VAL A 235 -5.98 -18.35 20.22
N ILE A 236 -6.75 -18.98 21.11
CA ILE A 236 -6.95 -18.52 22.50
C ILE A 236 -5.64 -18.56 23.29
N ASP A 237 -4.88 -19.65 23.17
CA ASP A 237 -3.58 -19.80 23.82
C ASP A 237 -2.61 -18.69 23.36
N GLU A 238 -2.55 -18.42 22.05
CA GLU A 238 -1.71 -17.36 21.51
C GLU A 238 -2.14 -15.95 21.96
N MET A 239 -3.45 -15.69 22.10
CA MET A 239 -3.96 -14.44 22.69
C MET A 239 -3.59 -14.29 24.18
N THR A 240 -3.65 -15.38 24.93
CA THR A 240 -3.36 -15.39 26.36
C THR A 240 -1.86 -15.16 26.62
N LEU A 241 -1.00 -15.81 25.82
CA LEU A 241 0.45 -15.69 25.92
C LEU A 241 0.99 -14.32 25.50
N SER A 242 0.25 -13.57 24.69
CA SER A 242 0.67 -12.29 24.11
C SER A 242 0.33 -11.06 24.94
N VAL A 243 -0.32 -11.21 26.10
CA VAL A 243 -0.79 -10.08 26.91
C VAL A 243 -1.72 -9.13 26.12
N LEU A 244 -2.53 -9.67 25.20
CA LEU A 244 -3.71 -8.96 24.67
C LEU A 244 -4.75 -8.67 25.77
N THR A 245 -4.48 -9.10 27.00
CA THR A 245 -5.33 -9.08 28.18
C THR A 245 -5.51 -7.70 28.82
N SER A 246 -4.84 -6.64 28.38
CA SER A 246 -5.33 -5.28 28.69
C SER A 246 -6.47 -4.94 27.74
N THR A 247 -7.66 -5.48 28.03
CA THR A 247 -8.89 -5.35 27.24
C THR A 247 -9.20 -3.88 26.90
N LEU A 248 -8.80 -2.95 27.78
CA LEU A 248 -8.92 -1.50 27.58
C LEU A 248 -8.10 -0.98 26.40
N GLY A 249 -6.82 -1.37 26.27
CA GLY A 249 -5.96 -0.90 25.17
C GLY A 249 -6.39 -1.42 23.80
N LEU A 250 -6.97 -2.63 23.76
CA LEU A 250 -7.55 -3.19 22.55
C LEU A 250 -8.84 -2.47 22.14
N LEU A 251 -9.76 -2.24 23.09
CA LEU A 251 -11.03 -1.56 22.84
C LEU A 251 -10.83 -0.10 22.41
N ASP A 252 -9.96 0.65 23.10
CA ASP A 252 -9.67 2.05 22.74
C ASP A 252 -9.08 2.16 21.33
N SER A 253 -8.21 1.21 20.97
CA SER A 253 -7.60 1.11 19.65
C SER A 253 -8.63 0.76 18.56
N LEU A 254 -9.55 -0.16 18.85
CA LEU A 254 -10.66 -0.51 17.97
C LEU A 254 -11.60 0.69 17.71
N GLU A 255 -12.00 1.41 18.76
CA GLU A 255 -12.87 2.59 18.65
C GLU A 255 -12.21 3.73 17.86
N THR A 256 -10.93 4.00 18.16
CA THR A 256 -10.14 5.00 17.44
C THR A 256 -10.02 4.63 15.96
N SER A 257 -9.69 3.37 15.68
CA SER A 257 -9.56 2.84 14.32
C SER A 257 -10.88 2.88 13.55
N LYS A 258 -12.00 2.53 14.20
CA LYS A 258 -13.35 2.62 13.61
C LYS A 258 -13.75 4.05 13.28
N SER A 259 -13.43 5.00 14.15
CA SER A 259 -13.64 6.42 13.91
C SER A 259 -12.84 6.91 12.70
N GLU A 260 -11.58 6.48 12.58
CA GLU A 260 -10.75 6.82 11.44
C GLU A 260 -11.29 6.23 10.13
N TYR A 261 -11.68 4.95 10.15
CA TYR A 261 -12.32 4.31 9.01
C TYR A 261 -13.59 5.07 8.58
N LYS A 262 -14.47 5.42 9.53
CA LYS A 262 -15.69 6.20 9.26
C LYS A 262 -15.38 7.56 8.63
N ARG A 263 -14.30 8.22 9.04
CA ARG A 263 -13.83 9.49 8.47
C ARG A 263 -13.33 9.32 7.03
N ARG A 264 -12.50 8.31 6.78
CA ARG A 264 -11.87 8.09 5.46
C ARG A 264 -12.78 7.44 4.43
N ARG A 265 -13.77 6.63 4.83
CA ARG A 265 -14.65 5.93 3.87
C ARG A 265 -15.53 6.88 3.03
N ILE A 266 -15.86 8.07 3.53
CA ILE A 266 -16.75 9.04 2.87
C ILE A 266 -16.06 9.71 1.66
N GLY A 267 -14.74 9.61 1.60
CA GLY A 267 -13.95 10.08 0.49
C GLY A 267 -12.50 9.87 0.83
N TYR A 268 -11.98 8.66 0.59
CA TYR A 268 -10.55 8.44 0.56
C TYR A 268 -10.03 9.24 -0.64
N GLN A 269 -9.85 10.53 -0.40
CA GLN A 269 -9.13 11.43 -1.25
C GLN A 269 -7.72 11.36 -0.72
N TYR A 270 -6.79 11.08 -1.61
CA TYR A 270 -5.38 11.28 -1.36
C TYR A 270 -5.18 12.64 -0.65
N THR A 271 -4.78 12.62 0.63
CA THR A 271 -4.52 13.84 1.39
C THR A 271 -3.17 14.40 0.97
N ARG A 272 -3.10 15.03 -0.21
CA ARG A 272 -2.35 16.26 -0.49
C ARG A 272 -2.60 16.73 -1.92
N GLY A 273 -3.37 17.82 -2.02
CA GLY A 273 -3.75 18.49 -3.26
C GLY A 273 -4.83 19.57 -3.09
N SER A 274 -5.34 19.83 -1.89
CA SER A 274 -6.05 21.08 -1.59
C SER A 274 -5.12 22.03 -0.84
N LEU A 275 -4.73 23.09 -1.57
CA LEU A 275 -3.81 24.20 -1.29
C LEU A 275 -2.32 23.90 -1.55
#